data_AF-A0A1T0AUD4-F1
#
_entry.id   AF-A0A1T0AUD4-F1
#
_cell.length_a   1.000
_cell.length_b   1.000
_cell.length_c   1.000
_cell.angle_alpha   90.00
_cell.angle_beta   90.00
_cell.angle_gamma   90.00
#
_symmetry.space_group_name_H-M   'P 1'
#
loop_
_entity.id
_entity.type
_entity.pdbx_description
1 polymer ?
#
loop_
_entity_poly.entity_id
_entity_poly.type
_entity_poly.pdbx_seq_one_letter_code
_entity_poly.pdbx_strand_id
1 'polypeptide(L)'
;MQWAKNLVNHPQITRLLNKAAEISHKVHTYFKDGSFGVAVYPFLMHPCFRKSCALFLKCLAVLASFLGVYYLFGELITASFSEAGLTAYFRHSTLELLTPVGTVIEEKEITLSPLWLVMNSQFVFQSLLFFFLYALGISHISDRKYRLFGLLFALFFSVGCMLIATSKGGKFTAGGLQSMGASLTFLFGNLTLLITGLELKNPKLAYFKKYSLIAGFIGFVSVITTLFWQSEFSPMLERISIYTIMIWEILAGFAIAQRKPLPL
;
A
#
# COMPACT_ATOMS: atom_id res chain seq x y z
N MET A 1 -16.02 7.03 -18.60
CA MET A 1 -15.35 5.75 -18.95
C MET A 1 -14.50 5.84 -20.24
N GLN A 2 -14.73 6.82 -21.13
CA GLN A 2 -13.91 7.10 -22.34
C GLN A 2 -12.49 7.65 -22.02
N TRP A 3 -12.37 8.47 -20.97
CA TRP A 3 -11.11 9.14 -20.62
C TRP A 3 -9.98 8.17 -20.23
N ALA A 4 -10.28 7.13 -19.44
CA ALA A 4 -9.32 6.08 -19.08
C ALA A 4 -8.87 5.21 -20.28
N LYS A 5 -9.73 5.03 -21.30
CA LYS A 5 -9.35 4.35 -22.55
C LYS A 5 -8.41 5.23 -23.41
N ASN A 6 -8.64 6.54 -23.45
CA ASN A 6 -7.82 7.47 -24.22
C ASN A 6 -6.42 7.67 -23.62
N LEU A 7 -6.28 7.69 -22.29
CA LEU A 7 -4.98 7.78 -21.62
C LEU A 7 -4.11 6.52 -21.82
N VAL A 8 -4.72 5.34 -21.86
CA VAL A 8 -4.02 4.07 -22.15
C VAL A 8 -3.62 3.96 -23.62
N ASN A 9 -4.32 4.62 -24.55
CA ASN A 9 -4.05 4.55 -26.00
C ASN A 9 -3.02 5.57 -26.50
N HIS A 10 -2.42 6.38 -25.63
CA HIS A 10 -1.37 7.31 -26.04
C HIS A 10 -0.13 6.52 -26.48
N PRO A 11 0.44 6.75 -27.69
CA PRO A 11 1.47 5.90 -28.29
C PRO A 11 2.77 5.82 -27.48
N GLN A 12 3.07 6.86 -26.68
CA GLN A 12 4.21 6.85 -25.78
C GLN A 12 3.97 6.02 -24.51
N ILE A 13 2.75 6.09 -23.96
CA ILE A 13 2.36 5.35 -22.75
C ILE A 13 2.27 3.86 -23.06
N THR A 14 1.70 3.48 -24.21
CA THR A 14 1.68 2.08 -24.66
C THR A 14 3.09 1.52 -24.87
N ARG A 15 4.01 2.31 -25.43
CA ARG A 15 5.41 1.90 -25.63
C ARG A 15 6.13 1.65 -24.29
N LEU A 16 5.94 2.51 -23.30
CA LEU A 16 6.50 2.34 -21.96
C LEU A 16 5.91 1.11 -21.26
N LEU A 17 4.58 0.95 -21.31
CA LEU A 17 3.89 -0.22 -20.76
C LEU A 17 4.34 -1.53 -21.42
N ASN A 18 4.60 -1.53 -22.74
CA ASN A 18 5.08 -2.71 -23.44
C ASN A 18 6.52 -3.07 -23.07
N LYS A 19 7.43 -2.09 -22.95
CA LYS A 19 8.79 -2.33 -22.44
C LYS A 19 8.78 -2.85 -21.00
N ALA A 20 7.94 -2.26 -20.14
CA ALA A 20 7.75 -2.72 -18.77
C ALA A 20 7.28 -4.18 -18.72
N ALA A 21 6.31 -4.55 -19.56
CA ALA A 21 5.84 -5.92 -19.67
C ALA A 21 6.93 -6.89 -20.16
N GLU A 22 7.77 -6.46 -21.09
CA GLU A 22 8.89 -7.27 -21.61
C GLU A 22 9.93 -7.59 -20.53
N ILE A 23 10.33 -6.60 -19.73
CA ILE A 23 11.25 -6.78 -18.60
C ILE A 23 10.65 -7.75 -17.57
N SER A 24 9.39 -7.53 -17.19
CA SER A 24 8.65 -8.40 -16.28
C SER A 24 8.60 -9.85 -16.79
N HIS A 25 8.36 -10.04 -18.08
CA HIS A 25 8.32 -11.35 -18.72
C HIS A 25 9.70 -12.03 -18.72
N LYS A 26 10.78 -11.34 -19.08
CA LYS A 26 12.15 -11.88 -19.09
C LYS A 26 12.55 -12.42 -17.71
N VAL A 27 12.26 -11.66 -16.66
CA VAL A 27 12.52 -12.10 -15.27
C VAL A 27 11.65 -13.31 -14.92
N HIS A 28 10.37 -13.33 -15.30
CA HIS A 28 9.49 -14.46 -15.04
C HIS A 28 9.98 -15.76 -15.70
N THR A 29 10.41 -15.69 -16.97
CA THR A 29 10.94 -16.84 -17.72
C THR A 29 12.20 -17.39 -17.07
N TYR A 30 13.13 -16.53 -16.61
CA TYR A 30 14.34 -16.95 -15.90
C TYR A 30 14.04 -17.80 -14.66
N PHE A 31 13.06 -17.41 -13.83
CA PHE A 31 12.69 -18.16 -12.63
C PHE A 31 11.87 -19.42 -12.90
N LYS A 32 11.15 -19.48 -14.03
CA LYS A 32 10.32 -20.63 -14.38
C LYS A 32 11.14 -21.74 -15.03
N ASP A 33 12.02 -21.37 -15.96
CA ASP A 33 12.74 -22.32 -16.81
C ASP A 33 14.19 -22.57 -16.31
N GLY A 34 14.62 -21.83 -15.28
CA GLY A 34 15.88 -22.08 -14.57
C GLY A 34 15.83 -23.33 -13.66
N SER A 35 17.01 -23.84 -13.29
CA SER A 35 17.22 -25.02 -12.44
C SER A 35 16.35 -25.06 -11.17
N PHE A 36 16.05 -23.89 -10.60
CA PHE A 36 15.20 -23.74 -9.42
C PHE A 36 13.74 -24.18 -9.64
N GLY A 37 13.17 -23.88 -10.81
CA GLY A 37 11.78 -24.23 -11.14
C GLY A 37 11.58 -25.74 -11.21
N VAL A 38 12.51 -26.45 -11.86
CA VAL A 38 12.43 -27.90 -12.13
C VAL A 38 12.55 -28.73 -10.84
N ALA A 39 13.41 -28.33 -9.90
CA ALA A 39 13.62 -29.07 -8.66
C ALA A 39 12.47 -28.94 -7.65
N VAL A 40 11.81 -27.77 -7.60
CA VAL A 40 10.82 -27.44 -6.56
C VAL A 40 9.38 -27.76 -7.01
N TYR A 41 9.15 -27.87 -8.31
CA TYR A 41 7.81 -28.10 -8.90
C TYR A 41 7.04 -29.31 -8.38
N PRO A 42 7.66 -30.51 -8.19
CA PRO A 42 6.93 -31.70 -7.73
C PRO A 42 6.40 -31.53 -6.30
N PHE A 43 7.14 -30.83 -5.45
CA PHE A 43 6.76 -30.59 -4.06
C PHE A 43 5.59 -29.59 -3.94
N LEU A 44 5.59 -28.54 -4.78
CA LEU A 44 4.54 -27.52 -4.81
C LEU A 44 3.19 -28.04 -5.36
N MET A 45 3.21 -29.14 -6.13
CA MET A 45 2.02 -29.76 -6.73
C MET A 45 1.25 -30.67 -5.76
N HIS A 46 1.81 -31.01 -4.60
CA HIS A 46 1.14 -31.91 -3.66
C HIS A 46 -0.19 -31.32 -3.15
N PRO A 47 -1.30 -32.08 -3.12
CA PRO A 47 -2.62 -31.57 -2.77
C PRO A 47 -2.69 -30.98 -1.35
N CYS A 48 -1.92 -31.52 -0.40
CA CYS A 48 -1.81 -30.93 0.94
C CYS A 48 -1.16 -29.54 0.90
N PHE A 49 -0.11 -29.36 0.09
CA PHE A 49 0.58 -28.07 -0.04
C PHE A 49 -0.35 -27.02 -0.68
N ARG A 50 -1.13 -27.41 -1.69
CA ARG A 50 -2.13 -26.53 -2.33
C ARG A 50 -3.23 -26.09 -1.35
N LYS A 51 -3.75 -27.00 -0.51
CA LYS A 51 -4.74 -26.67 0.53
C LYS A 51 -4.15 -25.76 1.61
N SER A 52 -2.94 -26.04 2.07
CA SER A 52 -2.23 -25.19 3.05
C SER A 52 -1.96 -23.79 2.50
N CYS A 53 -1.54 -23.67 1.24
CA CYS A 53 -1.35 -22.39 0.57
C CYS A 53 -2.67 -21.61 0.45
N ALA A 54 -3.78 -22.28 0.10
CA ALA A 54 -5.09 -21.64 0.06
C ALA A 54 -5.57 -21.17 1.44
N LEU A 55 -5.33 -21.94 2.50
CA LEU A 55 -5.62 -21.54 3.88
C LEU A 55 -4.76 -20.34 4.28
N PHE A 56 -3.46 -20.39 4.00
CA PHE A 56 -2.53 -19.29 4.28
C PHE A 56 -2.96 -17.99 3.61
N LEU A 57 -3.36 -18.04 2.33
CA LEU A 57 -3.87 -16.87 1.61
C LEU A 57 -5.17 -16.32 2.21
N LYS A 58 -6.04 -17.17 2.74
CA LYS A 58 -7.24 -16.72 3.47
C LYS A 58 -6.89 -16.05 4.79
N CYS A 59 -5.97 -16.60 5.57
CA CYS A 59 -5.50 -15.96 6.80
C CYS A 59 -4.86 -14.61 6.51
N LEU A 60 -4.02 -14.53 5.48
CA LEU A 60 -3.41 -13.28 5.02
C LEU A 60 -4.47 -12.26 4.59
N ALA A 61 -5.52 -12.70 3.88
CA ALA A 61 -6.62 -11.84 3.47
C ALA A 61 -7.39 -11.26 4.67
N VAL A 62 -7.69 -12.08 5.69
CA VAL A 62 -8.35 -11.63 6.92
C VAL A 62 -7.47 -10.64 7.68
N LEU A 63 -6.18 -10.95 7.82
CA LEU A 63 -5.22 -10.08 8.50
C LEU A 63 -5.09 -8.72 7.79
N ALA A 64 -4.99 -8.70 6.47
CA ALA A 64 -4.94 -7.46 5.68
C ALA A 64 -6.22 -6.62 5.85
N SER A 65 -7.40 -7.24 5.78
CA SER A 65 -8.65 -6.52 6.03
C SER A 65 -8.72 -5.96 7.44
N PHE A 66 -8.22 -6.70 8.44
CA PHE A 66 -8.14 -6.22 9.81
C PHE A 66 -7.16 -5.03 9.94
N LEU A 67 -6.02 -5.05 9.26
CA LEU A 67 -5.04 -3.96 9.30
C LEU A 67 -5.58 -2.63 8.77
N GLY A 68 -6.27 -2.65 7.64
CA GLY A 68 -6.89 -1.43 7.10
C GLY A 68 -7.93 -0.85 8.06
N VAL A 69 -8.72 -1.69 8.73
CA VAL A 69 -9.67 -1.27 9.78
C VAL A 69 -8.94 -0.78 11.02
N TYR A 70 -7.89 -1.47 11.45
CA TYR A 70 -7.07 -1.10 12.60
C TYR A 70 -6.43 0.27 12.40
N TYR A 71 -5.99 0.59 11.17
CA TYR A 71 -5.48 1.92 10.83
C TYR A 71 -6.53 3.01 11.09
N LEU A 72 -7.70 2.89 10.45
CA LEU A 72 -8.76 3.90 10.54
C LEU A 72 -9.27 4.08 11.97
N PHE A 73 -9.42 2.97 12.70
CA PHE A 73 -9.92 3.01 14.07
C PHE A 73 -8.88 3.52 15.06
N GLY A 74 -7.61 3.13 14.91
CA GLY A 74 -6.55 3.63 15.79
C GLY A 74 -6.23 5.11 15.54
N GLU A 75 -6.38 5.61 14.31
CA GLU A 75 -6.32 7.06 14.07
C GLU A 75 -7.49 7.78 14.75
N LEU A 76 -8.71 7.27 14.63
CA LEU A 76 -9.88 7.84 15.30
C LEU A 76 -9.69 7.92 16.82
N ILE A 77 -9.21 6.85 17.45
CA ILE A 77 -8.89 6.85 18.88
C ILE A 77 -7.80 7.88 19.17
N THR A 78 -6.68 7.84 18.47
CA THR A 78 -5.54 8.72 18.76
C THR A 78 -5.90 10.19 18.59
N ALA A 79 -6.70 10.53 17.58
CA ALA A 79 -7.22 11.87 17.36
C ALA A 79 -8.24 12.29 18.43
N SER A 80 -9.12 11.38 18.87
CA SER A 80 -10.12 11.68 19.91
C SER A 80 -9.49 11.99 21.27
N PHE A 81 -8.34 11.36 21.57
CA PHE A 81 -7.56 11.59 22.79
C PHE A 81 -6.46 12.64 22.61
N SER A 82 -6.42 13.32 21.46
CA SER A 82 -5.48 14.42 21.21
C SER A 82 -5.98 15.73 21.82
N GLU A 83 -5.08 16.67 22.11
CA GLU A 83 -5.45 18.02 22.59
C GLU A 83 -6.38 18.77 21.61
N ALA A 84 -6.27 18.46 20.31
CA ALA A 84 -7.09 19.05 19.25
C ALA A 84 -8.44 18.30 19.05
N GLY A 85 -8.62 17.13 19.67
CA GLY A 85 -9.78 16.27 19.45
C GLY A 85 -10.02 15.97 17.96
N LEU A 86 -11.28 15.96 17.53
CA LEU A 86 -11.65 15.71 16.12
C LEU A 86 -11.16 16.80 15.15
N THR A 87 -10.75 17.98 15.62
CA THR A 87 -10.18 19.01 14.75
C THR A 87 -8.79 18.64 14.24
N ALA A 88 -8.14 17.63 14.84
CA ALA A 88 -6.88 17.05 14.37
C ALA A 88 -6.94 16.59 12.91
N TYR A 89 -8.10 16.12 12.43
CA TYR A 89 -8.30 15.71 11.04
C TYR A 89 -8.11 16.82 10.01
N PHE A 90 -8.31 18.08 10.44
CA PHE A 90 -8.27 19.25 9.56
C PHE A 90 -6.95 20.00 9.68
N ARG A 91 -6.39 20.05 10.90
CA ARG A 91 -5.30 20.98 11.23
C ARG A 91 -3.94 20.33 11.45
N HIS A 92 -3.90 19.01 11.69
CA HIS A 92 -2.67 18.31 12.06
C HIS A 92 -2.40 17.15 11.10
N SER A 93 -1.15 16.96 10.68
CA SER A 93 -0.77 15.80 9.86
C SER A 93 -0.91 14.49 10.64
N THR A 94 -1.04 13.37 9.92
CA THR A 94 -1.04 12.04 10.53
C THR A 94 0.32 11.71 11.17
N LEU A 95 1.40 12.28 10.62
CA LEU A 95 2.75 12.13 11.14
C LEU A 95 2.92 12.84 12.50
N GLU A 96 2.20 13.94 12.72
CA GLU A 96 2.20 14.64 14.02
C GLU A 96 1.55 13.78 15.11
N LEU A 97 0.48 13.05 14.79
CA LEU A 97 -0.18 12.12 15.72
C LEU A 97 0.71 10.92 16.10
N LEU A 98 1.67 10.58 15.25
CA LEU A 98 2.63 9.49 15.46
C LEU A 98 3.83 9.90 16.30
N THR A 99 4.01 11.21 16.50
CA THR A 99 5.20 11.73 17.16
C THR A 99 5.06 11.70 18.69
N PRO A 100 6.04 11.18 19.45
CA PRO A 100 5.98 11.14 20.91
C PRO A 100 5.77 12.51 21.55
N VAL A 101 5.06 12.54 22.67
CA VAL A 101 4.90 13.77 23.47
C VAL A 101 6.26 14.19 24.03
N GLY A 102 6.56 15.48 23.95
CA GLY A 102 7.82 16.06 24.43
C GLY A 102 8.94 16.10 23.40
N THR A 103 8.67 15.70 22.15
CA THR A 103 9.63 15.90 21.06
C THR A 103 9.58 17.33 20.57
N VAL A 104 10.75 17.95 20.41
CA VAL A 104 10.87 19.30 19.87
C VAL A 104 11.18 19.22 18.38
N ILE A 105 10.28 19.75 17.55
CA ILE A 105 10.44 19.92 16.11
C ILE A 105 10.32 21.40 15.81
N GLU A 106 11.31 21.98 15.12
CA GLU A 106 11.30 23.42 14.76
C GLU A 106 11.01 24.33 15.97
N GLU A 107 11.66 24.04 17.12
CA GLU A 107 11.51 24.77 18.40
C GLU A 107 10.12 24.67 19.06
N LYS A 108 9.18 23.91 18.47
CA LYS A 108 7.86 23.62 19.04
C LYS A 108 7.84 22.22 19.65
N GLU A 109 7.44 22.15 20.92
CA GLU A 109 7.18 20.88 21.59
C GLU A 109 5.86 20.29 21.09
N ILE A 110 5.89 19.03 20.67
CA ILE A 110 4.69 18.29 20.27
C ILE A 110 4.05 17.70 21.52
N THR A 111 2.83 18.14 21.80
CA THR A 111 1.95 17.65 22.87
C THR A 111 0.70 16.95 22.34
N LEU A 112 0.66 16.65 21.04
CA LEU A 112 -0.59 16.41 20.33
C LEU A 112 -1.40 15.22 20.87
N SER A 113 -0.82 14.03 21.01
CA SER A 113 -1.54 12.87 21.55
C SER A 113 -0.62 11.93 22.36
N PRO A 114 -1.05 11.52 23.57
CA PRO A 114 -0.31 10.55 24.38
C PRO A 114 -0.33 9.14 23.76
N LEU A 115 -1.24 8.87 22.81
CA LEU A 115 -1.42 7.57 22.17
C LEU A 115 -0.60 7.40 20.88
N TRP A 116 0.52 8.12 20.74
CA TRP A 116 1.43 8.03 19.59
C TRP A 116 1.88 6.59 19.25
N LEU A 117 1.99 5.72 20.27
CA LEU A 117 2.30 4.30 20.09
C LEU A 117 1.26 3.54 19.26
N VAL A 118 -0.02 3.91 19.35
CA VAL A 118 -1.10 3.28 18.58
C VAL A 118 -0.85 3.54 17.10
N MET A 119 -0.66 4.81 16.73
CA MET A 119 -0.32 5.20 15.36
C MET A 119 0.98 4.55 14.90
N ASN A 120 2.03 4.58 15.73
CA ASN A 120 3.30 3.98 15.39
C ASN A 120 3.20 2.48 15.08
N SER A 121 2.44 1.74 15.90
CA SER A 121 2.23 0.30 15.71
C SER A 121 1.57 -0.03 14.38
N GLN A 122 0.66 0.83 13.90
CA GLN A 122 -0.01 0.63 12.62
C GLN A 122 1.00 0.67 11.46
N PHE A 123 1.91 1.65 11.44
CA PHE A 123 2.95 1.72 10.43
C PHE A 123 3.92 0.53 10.52
N VAL A 124 4.23 0.04 11.72
CA VAL A 124 5.02 -1.20 11.88
C VAL A 124 4.29 -2.38 11.25
N PHE A 125 3.01 -2.60 11.55
CA PHE A 125 2.27 -3.72 10.98
C PHE A 125 2.11 -3.61 9.46
N GLN A 126 1.87 -2.40 8.94
CA GLN A 126 1.82 -2.13 7.51
C GLN A 126 3.14 -2.46 6.81
N SER A 127 4.27 -2.11 7.43
CA SER A 127 5.60 -2.42 6.89
C SER A 127 5.86 -3.93 6.78
N LEU A 128 5.28 -4.73 7.67
CA LEU A 128 5.50 -6.17 7.70
C LEU A 128 4.57 -6.91 6.74
N LEU A 129 3.30 -6.52 6.65
CA LEU A 129 2.28 -7.33 5.97
C LEU A 129 1.94 -6.87 4.55
N PHE A 130 2.08 -5.59 4.21
CA PHE A 130 1.63 -5.08 2.91
C PHE A 130 2.39 -5.71 1.73
N PHE A 131 3.70 -5.89 1.85
CA PHE A 131 4.50 -6.59 0.84
C PHE A 131 4.01 -8.02 0.60
N PHE A 132 3.76 -8.79 1.67
CA PHE A 132 3.28 -10.16 1.54
C PHE A 132 1.86 -10.22 0.97
N LEU A 133 0.98 -9.29 1.37
CA LEU A 133 -0.35 -9.15 0.78
C LEU A 133 -0.26 -8.98 -0.73
N TYR A 134 0.63 -8.12 -1.21
CA TYR A 134 0.82 -7.93 -2.65
C TYR A 134 1.46 -9.15 -3.32
N ALA A 135 2.55 -9.65 -2.74
CA ALA A 135 3.40 -10.68 -3.33
C ALA A 135 2.71 -12.05 -3.42
N LEU A 136 1.87 -12.37 -2.43
CA LEU A 136 1.19 -13.65 -2.31
C LEU A 136 -0.30 -13.53 -2.66
N GLY A 137 -0.98 -12.48 -2.18
CA GLY A 137 -2.41 -12.27 -2.40
C GLY A 137 -2.72 -11.70 -3.78
N ILE A 138 -2.32 -10.45 -4.03
CA ILE A 138 -2.64 -9.75 -5.28
C ILE A 138 -2.02 -10.46 -6.50
N SER A 139 -0.74 -10.83 -6.41
CA SER A 139 -0.04 -11.59 -7.45
C SER A 139 -0.69 -12.94 -7.79
N HIS A 140 -1.51 -13.48 -6.88
CA HIS A 140 -2.27 -14.70 -7.14
C HIS A 140 -3.51 -14.41 -7.98
N ILE A 141 -4.24 -13.32 -7.72
CA ILE A 141 -5.49 -12.96 -8.42
C ILE A 141 -5.30 -12.13 -9.71
N SER A 142 -4.09 -11.61 -9.92
CA SER A 142 -3.68 -10.78 -11.07
C SER A 142 -3.13 -11.62 -12.24
N ASP A 143 -3.18 -11.06 -13.45
CA ASP A 143 -2.59 -11.62 -14.68
C ASP A 143 -1.04 -11.53 -14.73
N ARG A 144 -0.43 -10.95 -13.69
CA ARG A 144 1.04 -10.86 -13.48
C ARG A 144 1.84 -10.09 -14.53
N LYS A 145 1.19 -9.41 -15.49
CA LYS A 145 1.87 -8.67 -16.58
C LYS A 145 2.88 -7.64 -16.04
N TYR A 146 2.51 -6.91 -14.99
CA TYR A 146 3.30 -5.85 -14.36
C TYR A 146 3.73 -6.21 -12.94
N ARG A 147 3.77 -7.51 -12.62
CA ARG A 147 3.96 -8.01 -11.26
C ARG A 147 5.23 -7.49 -10.61
N LEU A 148 6.31 -7.37 -11.40
CA LEU A 148 7.59 -6.86 -10.91
C LEU A 148 7.47 -5.42 -10.40
N PHE A 149 6.81 -4.53 -11.16
CA PHE A 149 6.61 -3.15 -10.74
C PHE A 149 5.74 -3.07 -9.50
N GLY A 150 4.67 -3.86 -9.45
CA GLY A 150 3.82 -3.91 -8.27
C GLY A 150 4.54 -4.43 -7.03
N LEU A 151 5.40 -5.45 -7.17
CA LEU A 151 6.25 -5.94 -6.08
C LEU A 151 7.23 -4.88 -5.60
N LEU A 152 7.87 -4.15 -6.52
CA LEU A 152 8.79 -3.06 -6.18
C LEU A 152 8.07 -1.92 -5.47
N PHE A 153 6.88 -1.52 -5.93
CA PHE A 153 6.09 -0.48 -5.29
C PHE A 153 5.59 -0.91 -3.90
N ALA A 154 5.12 -2.15 -3.75
CA ALA A 154 4.74 -2.69 -2.45
C ALA A 154 5.92 -2.80 -1.48
N LEU A 155 7.13 -3.09 -1.99
CA LEU A 155 8.36 -3.07 -1.21
C LEU A 155 8.70 -1.65 -0.74
N PHE A 156 8.69 -0.67 -1.64
CA PHE A 156 8.95 0.73 -1.28
C PHE A 156 7.91 1.29 -0.31
N PHE A 157 6.64 0.92 -0.45
CA PHE A 157 5.61 1.22 0.53
C PHE A 157 5.98 0.66 1.92
N SER A 158 6.35 -0.63 1.96
CA SER A 158 6.69 -1.31 3.22
C SER A 158 7.91 -0.71 3.90
N VAL A 159 8.96 -0.39 3.11
CA VAL A 159 10.16 0.31 3.60
C VAL A 159 9.79 1.72 4.08
N GLY A 160 8.95 2.45 3.36
CA GLY A 160 8.45 3.76 3.76
C GLY A 160 7.76 3.72 5.13
N CYS A 161 6.84 2.77 5.34
CA CYS A 161 6.15 2.58 6.61
C CYS A 161 7.14 2.28 7.75
N MET A 162 8.15 1.44 7.51
CA MET A 162 9.18 1.14 8.52
C MET A 162 10.02 2.39 8.85
N LEU A 163 10.37 3.21 7.86
CA LEU A 163 11.09 4.47 8.09
C LEU A 163 10.28 5.45 8.93
N ILE A 164 8.97 5.58 8.66
CA ILE A 164 8.06 6.38 9.48
C ILE A 164 8.05 5.87 10.92
N ALA A 165 7.91 4.56 11.12
CA ALA A 165 7.78 3.98 12.45
C ALA A 165 9.08 4.02 13.30
N THR A 166 10.23 4.04 12.64
CA THR A 166 11.54 4.06 13.30
C THR A 166 12.10 5.46 13.51
N SER A 167 11.62 6.45 12.75
CA SER A 167 12.00 7.86 12.90
C SER A 167 11.28 8.49 14.09
N LYS A 168 11.86 8.33 15.28
CA LYS A 168 11.39 9.01 16.49
C LYS A 168 11.83 10.48 16.44
N GLY A 169 10.88 11.41 16.45
CA GLY A 169 11.13 12.85 16.44
C GLY A 169 12.13 13.25 17.55
N GLY A 170 13.30 13.74 17.18
CA GLY A 170 14.27 14.20 18.17
C GLY A 170 15.71 14.18 17.67
N LYS A 171 16.20 15.39 17.33
CA LYS A 171 17.57 15.82 17.00
C LYS A 171 18.01 15.74 15.53
N PHE A 172 18.11 16.97 14.97
CA PHE A 172 18.97 17.52 13.91
C PHE A 172 19.08 16.86 12.52
N THR A 173 18.54 15.66 12.29
CA THR A 173 18.39 15.06 10.93
C THR A 173 17.02 14.37 10.71
N ALA A 174 16.20 14.33 11.75
CA ALA A 174 15.05 13.42 11.91
C ALA A 174 13.80 13.78 11.07
N GLY A 175 13.62 15.02 10.64
CA GLY A 175 12.51 15.38 9.74
C GLY A 175 12.68 14.81 8.32
N GLY A 176 13.93 14.66 7.86
CA GLY A 176 14.23 14.17 6.52
C GLY A 176 13.87 12.70 6.33
N LEU A 177 14.19 11.84 7.31
CA LEU A 177 13.94 10.40 7.19
C LEU A 177 12.45 10.05 7.33
N GLN A 178 11.74 10.73 8.25
CA GLN A 178 10.29 10.57 8.38
C GLN A 178 9.56 11.10 7.13
N SER A 179 9.97 12.26 6.61
CA SER A 179 9.42 12.83 5.38
C SER A 179 9.73 11.97 4.14
N MET A 180 10.94 11.39 4.07
CA MET A 180 11.28 10.41 3.03
C MET A 180 10.40 9.16 3.15
N GLY A 181 10.22 8.64 4.36
CA GLY A 181 9.32 7.52 4.64
C GLY A 181 7.88 7.81 4.23
N ALA A 182 7.37 8.99 4.54
CA ALA A 182 6.05 9.48 4.15
C ALA A 182 5.92 9.56 2.62
N SER A 183 6.90 10.14 1.94
CA SER A 183 6.93 10.25 0.48
C SER A 183 6.90 8.87 -0.19
N LEU A 184 7.73 7.93 0.29
CA LEU A 184 7.76 6.55 -0.21
C LEU A 184 6.41 5.86 0.01
N THR A 185 5.87 5.94 1.22
CA THR A 185 4.60 5.30 1.60
C THR A 185 3.46 5.81 0.75
N PHE A 186 3.26 7.12 0.69
CA PHE A 186 2.10 7.69 0.02
C PHE A 186 2.18 7.55 -1.50
N LEU A 187 3.36 7.78 -2.09
CA LEU A 187 3.55 7.67 -3.53
C LEU A 187 3.44 6.22 -4.01
N PHE A 188 4.25 5.32 -3.45
CA PHE A 188 4.33 3.95 -3.94
C PHE A 188 3.13 3.09 -3.51
N GLY A 189 2.47 3.42 -2.40
CA GLY A 189 1.18 2.82 -2.06
C GLY A 189 0.14 3.07 -3.15
N ASN A 190 -0.07 4.33 -3.53
CA ASN A 190 -1.04 4.68 -4.58
C ASN A 190 -0.64 4.17 -5.98
N LEU A 191 0.65 4.10 -6.30
CA LEU A 191 1.13 3.44 -7.53
C LEU A 191 0.83 1.92 -7.52
N THR A 192 0.92 1.26 -6.36
CA THR A 192 0.57 -0.16 -6.21
C THR A 192 -0.91 -0.41 -6.53
N LEU A 193 -1.80 0.49 -6.10
CA LEU A 193 -3.23 0.47 -6.44
C LEU A 193 -3.44 0.56 -7.95
N LEU A 194 -2.79 1.52 -8.61
CA LEU A 194 -2.88 1.71 -10.06
C LEU A 194 -2.42 0.49 -10.83
N ILE A 195 -1.24 -0.07 -10.48
CA ILE A 195 -0.74 -1.30 -11.11
C ILE A 195 -1.72 -2.45 -10.91
N THR A 196 -2.25 -2.64 -9.70
CA THR A 196 -3.23 -3.70 -9.44
C THR A 196 -4.46 -3.56 -10.34
N GLY A 197 -5.00 -2.35 -10.46
CA GLY A 197 -6.13 -2.06 -11.35
C GLY A 197 -5.84 -2.36 -12.83
N LEU A 198 -4.60 -2.11 -13.29
CA LEU A 198 -4.19 -2.41 -14.66
C LEU A 198 -4.01 -3.91 -14.92
N GLU A 199 -3.58 -4.67 -13.91
CA GLU A 199 -3.35 -6.10 -14.04
C GLU A 199 -4.61 -6.96 -13.91
N LEU A 200 -5.64 -6.48 -13.21
CA LEU A 200 -6.88 -7.23 -13.04
C LEU A 200 -7.67 -7.32 -14.35
N LYS A 201 -7.84 -8.54 -14.88
CA LYS A 201 -8.72 -8.81 -16.03
C LYS A 201 -9.96 -9.65 -15.69
N ASN A 202 -10.00 -10.25 -14.51
CA ASN A 202 -11.12 -11.08 -14.10
C ASN A 202 -12.41 -10.24 -13.96
N PRO A 203 -13.49 -10.55 -14.71
CA PRO A 203 -14.73 -9.77 -14.67
C PRO A 203 -15.43 -9.80 -13.30
N LYS A 204 -15.23 -10.86 -12.50
CA LYS A 204 -15.77 -10.96 -11.13
C LYS A 204 -15.17 -9.92 -10.19
N LEU A 205 -13.98 -9.40 -10.51
CA LEU A 205 -13.27 -8.40 -9.73
C LEU A 205 -13.38 -7.00 -10.36
N ALA A 206 -14.34 -6.77 -11.25
CA ALA A 206 -14.50 -5.49 -11.95
C ALA A 206 -14.72 -4.30 -10.99
N TYR A 207 -15.42 -4.51 -9.87
CA TYR A 207 -15.58 -3.47 -8.84
C TYR A 207 -14.24 -3.12 -8.19
N PHE A 208 -13.52 -4.13 -7.70
CA PHE A 208 -12.19 -3.95 -7.08
C PHE A 208 -11.19 -3.31 -8.05
N LYS A 209 -11.22 -3.70 -9.32
CA LYS A 209 -10.44 -3.07 -10.39
C LYS A 209 -10.74 -1.57 -10.52
N LYS A 210 -12.01 -1.20 -10.65
CA LYS A 210 -12.43 0.20 -10.80
C LYS A 210 -12.01 1.01 -9.59
N TYR A 211 -12.24 0.48 -8.39
CA TYR A 211 -11.83 1.11 -7.15
C TYR A 211 -10.32 1.33 -7.11
N SER A 212 -9.51 0.30 -7.41
CA SER A 212 -8.05 0.39 -7.43
C SER A 212 -7.54 1.51 -8.35
N LEU A 213 -8.12 1.66 -9.53
CA LEU A 213 -7.73 2.72 -10.47
C LEU A 213 -8.14 4.12 -9.99
N ILE A 214 -9.38 4.27 -9.51
CA ILE A 214 -9.91 5.57 -9.09
C ILE A 214 -9.22 6.03 -7.80
N ALA A 215 -9.17 5.17 -6.79
CA ALA A 215 -8.55 5.46 -5.50
C ALA A 215 -7.04 5.70 -5.66
N GLY A 216 -6.34 4.88 -6.46
CA GLY A 216 -4.92 5.09 -6.75
C GLY A 216 -4.66 6.40 -7.48
N PHE A 217 -5.55 6.82 -8.40
CA PHE A 217 -5.40 8.12 -9.08
C PHE A 217 -5.66 9.29 -8.14
N ILE A 218 -6.73 9.24 -7.33
CA ILE A 218 -7.05 10.29 -6.36
C ILE A 218 -5.88 10.45 -5.37
N GLY A 219 -5.44 9.36 -4.74
CA GLY A 219 -4.33 9.42 -3.78
C GLY A 219 -3.03 9.87 -4.43
N PHE A 220 -2.72 9.41 -5.65
CA PHE A 220 -1.54 9.88 -6.38
C PHE A 220 -1.57 11.40 -6.62
N VAL A 221 -2.70 11.95 -7.07
CA VAL A 221 -2.86 13.39 -7.25
C VAL A 221 -2.71 14.12 -5.92
N SER A 222 -3.32 13.63 -4.84
CA SER A 222 -3.19 14.22 -3.50
C SER A 222 -1.73 14.29 -3.02
N VAL A 223 -0.94 13.24 -3.23
CA VAL A 223 0.49 13.24 -2.88
C VAL A 223 1.28 14.23 -3.71
N ILE A 224 1.09 14.21 -5.03
CA ILE A 224 1.80 15.12 -5.93
C ILE A 224 1.48 16.58 -5.58
N THR A 225 0.21 16.90 -5.33
CA THR A 225 -0.18 18.24 -4.87
C THR A 225 0.51 18.60 -3.57
N THR A 226 0.57 17.70 -2.60
CA THR A 226 1.22 17.96 -1.29
C THR A 226 2.74 18.15 -1.42
N LEU A 227 3.40 17.47 -2.36
CA LEU A 227 4.84 17.59 -2.60
C LEU A 227 5.22 18.93 -3.25
N PHE A 228 4.40 19.45 -4.16
CA PHE A 228 4.68 20.70 -4.88
C PHE A 228 4.02 21.93 -4.27
N TRP A 229 2.95 21.75 -3.49
CA TRP A 229 2.15 22.83 -2.94
C TRP A 229 1.78 22.55 -1.47
N GLN A 230 2.59 23.09 -0.56
CA GLN A 230 2.28 23.09 0.87
C GLN A 230 1.22 24.16 1.15
N SER A 231 0.06 23.73 1.62
CA SER A 231 -1.07 24.61 1.96
C SER A 231 -1.72 24.16 3.25
N GLU A 232 -2.66 24.93 3.78
CA GLU A 232 -3.46 24.55 4.94
C GLU A 232 -4.26 23.25 4.71
N PHE A 233 -4.47 22.85 3.46
CA PHE A 233 -5.14 21.59 3.10
C PHE A 233 -4.20 20.38 3.01
N SER A 234 -2.89 20.56 3.16
CA SER A 234 -1.91 19.47 3.10
C SER A 234 -2.22 18.30 4.05
N PRO A 235 -2.64 18.53 5.33
CA PRO A 235 -3.04 17.44 6.22
C PRO A 235 -4.23 16.61 5.73
N MET A 236 -5.17 17.24 5.01
CA MET A 236 -6.30 16.52 4.41
C MET A 236 -5.87 15.68 3.21
N LEU A 237 -5.03 16.26 2.33
CA LEU A 237 -4.54 15.58 1.14
C LEU A 237 -3.69 14.37 1.50
N GLU A 238 -2.88 14.48 2.55
CA GLU A 238 -2.14 13.37 3.14
C GLU A 238 -3.08 12.23 3.56
N ARG A 239 -4.14 12.56 4.32
CA ARG A 239 -5.15 11.59 4.76
C ARG A 239 -5.89 10.93 3.60
N ILE A 240 -6.30 11.71 2.61
CA ILE A 240 -6.95 11.16 1.41
C ILE A 240 -6.04 10.14 0.74
N SER A 241 -4.74 10.44 0.61
CA SER A 241 -3.75 9.54 0.03
C SER A 241 -3.55 8.24 0.81
N ILE A 242 -3.58 8.27 2.14
CA ILE A 242 -3.44 7.03 2.93
C ILE A 242 -4.77 6.27 3.02
N TYR A 243 -5.91 6.96 3.09
CA TYR A 243 -7.23 6.31 3.16
C TYR A 243 -7.57 5.54 1.90
N THR A 244 -7.17 6.03 0.72
CA THR A 244 -7.30 5.26 -0.52
C THR A 244 -6.57 3.93 -0.42
N ILE A 245 -5.38 3.89 0.19
CA ILE A 245 -4.59 2.68 0.40
C ILE A 245 -5.24 1.77 1.45
N MET A 246 -5.66 2.31 2.60
CA MET A 246 -6.23 1.51 3.69
C MET A 246 -7.58 0.88 3.31
N ILE A 247 -8.46 1.63 2.65
CA ILE A 247 -9.73 1.08 2.16
C ILE A 247 -9.47 0.07 1.05
N TRP A 248 -8.49 0.32 0.18
CA TRP A 248 -8.07 -0.65 -0.84
C TRP A 248 -7.57 -1.95 -0.22
N GLU A 249 -6.81 -1.90 0.87
CA GLU A 249 -6.32 -3.08 1.59
C GLU A 249 -7.48 -3.94 2.12
N ILE A 250 -8.50 -3.29 2.68
CA ILE A 250 -9.73 -3.96 3.13
C ILE A 250 -10.39 -4.69 1.96
N LEU A 251 -10.57 -4.01 0.83
CA LEU A 251 -11.17 -4.58 -0.37
C LEU A 251 -10.31 -5.67 -1.01
N ALA A 252 -8.98 -5.54 -0.95
CA ALA A 252 -8.03 -6.53 -1.42
C ALA A 252 -8.18 -7.84 -0.64
N GLY A 253 -8.29 -7.78 0.68
CA GLY A 253 -8.56 -8.95 1.51
C GLY A 253 -9.86 -9.66 1.10
N PHE A 254 -10.96 -8.92 0.91
CA PHE A 254 -12.20 -9.51 0.41
C PHE A 254 -12.06 -10.11 -1.00
N ALA A 255 -11.35 -9.44 -1.91
CA ALA A 255 -11.13 -9.92 -3.27
C ALA A 255 -10.32 -11.23 -3.31
N ILE A 256 -9.32 -11.36 -2.43
CA ILE A 256 -8.52 -12.59 -2.29
C ILE A 256 -9.37 -13.71 -1.69
N ALA A 257 -10.16 -13.41 -0.65
CA ALA A 257 -11.00 -14.40 0.03
C ALA A 257 -12.11 -14.99 -0.87
N GLN A 258 -12.62 -14.21 -1.83
CA GLN A 258 -13.67 -14.64 -2.77
C GLN A 258 -13.20 -15.63 -3.84
N ARG A 259 -11.89 -15.87 -3.98
CA ARG A 259 -11.39 -16.81 -4.99
C ARG A 259 -11.61 -18.26 -4.54
N LYS A 260 -12.33 -19.04 -5.36
CA LYS A 260 -12.42 -20.49 -5.16
C LYS A 260 -11.03 -21.13 -5.30
N PRO A 261 -10.66 -22.10 -4.44
CA PRO A 261 -9.43 -22.86 -4.63
C PRO A 261 -9.43 -23.51 -6.02
N LEU A 262 -8.26 -23.57 -6.66
CA LEU A 262 -8.09 -24.18 -7.98
C LEU A 262 -8.74 -25.56 -8.02
N PRO A 263 -9.52 -25.89 -9.07
CA PRO A 263 -10.04 -27.25 -9.24
C PRO A 263 -8.87 -28.24 -9.31
N LEU A 264 -9.08 -29.43 -8.73
CA LEU A 264 -8.14 -30.55 -8.70
C LEU A 264 -7.76 -30.99 -10.11
#